data_AF-A0A7K2M273-F1
#
_entry.id   AF-A0A7K2M273-F1
#
_cell.length_a   1.000
_cell.length_b   1.000
_cell.length_c   1.000
_cell.angle_alpha   90.00
_cell.angle_beta   90.00
_cell.angle_gamma   90.00
#
_symmetry.space_group_name_H-M   'P 1'
#
loop_
_entity.id
_entity.type
_entity.pdbx_description
1 polymer ?
#
loop_
_entity_poly.entity_id
_entity_poly.type
_entity_poly.pdbx_seq_one_letter_code
_entity_poly.pdbx_strand_id
1 'polypeptide(L)'
;GPGAVSLAERARLLGTLGAAERADWVAGFISAHGLSEAFQLLGVCAVPWTAPLGRAVVDALNIARDAGSYPWSFSGVMGLAERCLDPAEASRLDGLLAVPDEARDASPGAGGYWAEAFQRLVTTLRLRATMAEELGVLGG
;
A
#
# COMPACT_ATOMS: atom_id res chain seq x y z
N GLY A 1 -23.96 -20.64 -2.35
CA GLY A 1 -24.16 -20.78 -0.90
C GLY A 1 -24.15 -19.39 -0.26
N PRO A 2 -24.91 -19.15 0.83
CA PRO A 2 -25.11 -17.83 1.43
C PRO A 2 -23.91 -17.31 2.27
N GLY A 3 -22.66 -17.56 1.82
CA GLY A 3 -21.43 -17.19 2.54
C GLY A 3 -20.59 -16.08 1.89
N ALA A 4 -21.02 -15.56 0.74
CA ALA A 4 -20.25 -14.56 0.00
C ALA A 4 -21.06 -13.26 -0.08
N VAL A 5 -20.87 -12.37 0.90
CA VAL A 5 -20.92 -10.95 0.57
C VAL A 5 -19.85 -10.78 -0.51
N SER A 6 -20.27 -10.52 -1.76
CA SER A 6 -19.31 -10.29 -2.83
C SER A 6 -18.40 -9.13 -2.43
N LEU A 7 -17.14 -9.11 -2.88
CA LEU A 7 -16.23 -7.99 -2.59
C LEU A 7 -16.85 -6.64 -2.97
N ALA A 8 -17.64 -6.61 -4.04
CA ALA A 8 -18.42 -5.45 -4.45
C ALA A 8 -19.49 -5.03 -3.42
N GLU A 9 -20.23 -5.98 -2.85
CA GLU A 9 -21.20 -5.70 -1.80
C GLU A 9 -20.52 -5.24 -0.50
N ARG A 10 -19.37 -5.85 -0.18
CA ARG A 10 -18.54 -5.42 0.95
C ARG A 10 -18.03 -3.99 0.77
N ALA A 11 -17.57 -3.64 -0.42
CA ALA A 11 -17.16 -2.27 -0.74
C ALA A 11 -18.32 -1.27 -0.61
N ARG A 12 -19.53 -1.64 -1.03
CA ARG A 12 -20.74 -0.82 -0.84
C ARG A 12 -21.06 -0.58 0.63
N LEU A 13 -21.02 -1.64 1.45
CA LEU A 13 -21.25 -1.54 2.89
C LEU A 13 -20.17 -0.69 3.58
N LEU A 14 -18.90 -0.85 3.23
CA LEU A 14 -17.83 0.00 3.76
C LEU A 14 -18.03 1.46 3.40
N GLY A 15 -18.57 1.74 2.21
CA GLY A 15 -18.91 3.09 1.77
C GLY A 15 -19.88 3.84 2.68
N THR A 16 -20.65 3.15 3.54
CA THR A 16 -21.55 3.80 4.51
C THR A 16 -20.85 4.25 5.79
N LEU A 17 -19.61 3.78 6.03
CA LEU A 17 -18.83 4.15 7.22
C LEU A 17 -18.16 5.52 7.05
N GLY A 18 -17.78 6.13 8.19
CA GLY A 18 -16.90 7.29 8.18
C GLY A 18 -15.53 6.97 7.57
N ALA A 19 -14.82 7.98 7.03
CA ALA A 19 -13.55 7.75 6.34
C ALA A 19 -12.48 7.08 7.23
N ALA A 20 -12.35 7.51 8.48
CA ALA A 20 -11.40 6.95 9.44
C ALA A 20 -11.75 5.50 9.81
N GLU A 21 -13.01 5.27 10.19
CA GLU A 21 -13.52 3.93 10.54
C GLU A 21 -13.35 2.93 9.39
N ARG A 22 -13.67 3.36 8.16
CA ARG A 22 -13.44 2.54 6.95
C ARG A 22 -11.97 2.20 6.76
N ALA A 23 -11.07 3.17 6.94
CA ALA A 23 -9.65 2.96 6.76
C ALA A 23 -9.10 1.97 7.81
N ASP A 24 -9.51 2.09 9.07
CA ASP A 24 -9.13 1.16 10.14
C ASP A 24 -9.65 -0.25 9.89
N TRP A 25 -10.90 -0.36 9.42
CA TRP A 25 -11.49 -1.65 9.05
C TRP A 25 -10.71 -2.31 7.91
N VAL A 26 -10.41 -1.57 6.84
CA VAL A 26 -9.65 -2.09 5.69
C VAL A 26 -8.22 -2.45 6.09
N ALA A 27 -7.58 -1.67 6.97
CA ALA A 27 -6.27 -1.99 7.52
C ALA A 27 -6.29 -3.34 8.25
N GLY A 28 -7.27 -3.56 9.13
CA GLY A 28 -7.45 -4.84 9.82
C GLY A 28 -7.74 -6.00 8.86
N PHE A 29 -8.52 -5.75 7.80
CA PHE A 29 -8.80 -6.75 6.77
C PHE A 29 -7.53 -7.17 6.00
N ILE A 30 -6.66 -6.22 5.66
CA ILE A 30 -5.37 -6.51 5.02
C ILE A 30 -4.51 -7.39 5.94
N SER A 31 -4.41 -7.05 7.23
CA SER A 31 -3.63 -7.85 8.18
C SER A 31 -4.17 -9.26 8.35
N ALA A 32 -5.49 -9.45 8.29
CA ALA A 32 -6.13 -10.76 8.47
C ALA A 32 -6.15 -11.63 7.21
N HIS A 33 -6.30 -11.04 6.02
CA HIS A 33 -6.58 -11.76 4.78
C HIS A 33 -5.55 -11.52 3.67
N GLY A 34 -4.63 -10.58 3.86
CA GLY A 34 -3.62 -10.21 2.88
C GLY A 34 -4.11 -9.18 1.85
N LEU A 35 -3.14 -8.65 1.13
CA LEU A 35 -3.34 -7.50 0.23
C LEU A 35 -4.09 -7.85 -1.06
N SER A 36 -3.91 -9.07 -1.58
CA SER A 36 -4.59 -9.54 -2.79
C SER A 36 -6.11 -9.54 -2.63
N GLU A 37 -6.61 -10.01 -1.48
CA GLU A 37 -8.04 -10.03 -1.16
C GLU A 37 -8.59 -8.63 -0.87
N ALA A 38 -7.76 -7.74 -0.33
CA ALA A 38 -8.15 -6.38 0.06
C ALA A 38 -8.14 -5.37 -1.09
N PHE A 39 -7.52 -5.69 -2.24
CA PHE A 39 -7.22 -4.72 -3.30
C PHE A 39 -8.43 -3.88 -3.75
N GLN A 40 -9.59 -4.51 -3.95
CA GLN A 40 -10.80 -3.81 -4.39
C GLN A 40 -11.35 -2.86 -3.31
N LEU A 41 -11.09 -3.14 -2.03
CA LEU A 41 -11.55 -2.32 -0.90
C LEU A 41 -10.73 -1.04 -0.75
N LEU A 42 -9.47 -1.03 -1.22
CA LEU A 42 -8.65 0.18 -1.22
C LEU A 42 -9.26 1.31 -2.05
N GLY A 43 -10.03 0.97 -3.10
CA GLY A 43 -10.67 1.93 -3.99
C GLY A 43 -11.78 2.78 -3.34
N VAL A 44 -12.30 2.38 -2.17
CA VAL A 44 -13.31 3.16 -1.43
C VAL A 44 -12.70 3.97 -0.29
N CYS A 45 -11.42 3.80 0.03
CA CYS A 45 -10.74 4.53 1.09
C CYS A 45 -10.49 5.99 0.67
N ALA A 46 -10.58 6.91 1.64
CA ALA A 46 -10.25 8.31 1.39
C ALA A 46 -8.75 8.47 1.07
N VAL A 47 -8.43 9.47 0.25
CA VAL A 47 -7.04 9.83 -0.09
C VAL A 47 -6.69 11.21 0.49
N PRO A 48 -5.47 11.40 1.02
CA PRO A 48 -4.47 10.36 1.29
C PRO A 48 -4.98 9.33 2.30
N TRP A 49 -4.48 8.10 2.21
CA TRP A 49 -4.80 7.03 3.16
C TRP A 49 -4.35 7.45 4.55
N THR A 50 -5.17 7.12 5.55
CA THR A 50 -4.79 7.34 6.94
C THR A 50 -3.54 6.53 7.27
N ALA A 51 -2.77 7.00 8.25
CA ALA A 51 -1.52 6.36 8.65
C ALA A 51 -1.68 4.85 8.98
N PRO A 52 -2.76 4.38 9.66
CA PRO A 52 -2.99 2.94 9.87
C PRO A 52 -3.14 2.14 8.58
N LEU A 53 -3.94 2.64 7.62
CA LEU A 53 -4.15 1.97 6.35
C LEU A 53 -2.88 1.95 5.48
N GLY A 54 -2.17 3.08 5.42
CA GLY A 54 -0.90 3.18 4.71
C GLY A 54 0.13 2.17 5.23
N ARG A 55 0.27 2.06 6.56
CA ARG A 55 1.13 1.06 7.20
C ARG A 55 0.73 -0.37 6.84
N ALA A 56 -0.55 -0.72 6.95
CA ALA A 56 -1.02 -2.07 6.62
C ALA A 56 -0.71 -2.47 5.16
N VAL A 57 -0.85 -1.55 4.21
CA VAL A 57 -0.50 -1.80 2.80
C VAL A 57 1.01 -1.98 2.63
N VAL A 58 1.81 -1.10 3.22
CA VAL A 58 3.28 -1.15 3.14
C VAL A 58 3.82 -2.43 3.80
N ASP A 59 3.31 -2.79 4.96
CA ASP A 59 3.70 -4.01 5.67
C ASP A 59 3.38 -5.24 4.82
N ALA A 60 2.20 -5.29 4.19
CA ALA A 60 1.83 -6.39 3.31
C ALA A 60 2.70 -6.47 2.04
N LEU A 61 3.11 -5.33 1.49
CA LEU A 61 4.08 -5.28 0.38
C LEU A 61 5.46 -5.76 0.83
N ASN A 62 5.90 -5.39 2.04
CA ASN A 62 7.18 -5.85 2.58
C ASN A 62 7.18 -7.36 2.85
N ILE A 63 6.08 -7.90 3.39
CA ILE A 63 5.91 -9.35 3.56
C ILE A 63 5.97 -10.06 2.20
N ALA A 64 5.33 -9.50 1.16
CA ALA A 64 5.38 -10.06 -0.19
C ALA A 64 6.81 -10.02 -0.79
N ARG A 65 7.56 -8.94 -0.52
CA ARG A 65 8.99 -8.82 -0.85
C ARG A 65 9.82 -9.91 -0.19
N ASP A 66 9.65 -10.11 1.10
CA ASP A 66 10.40 -11.10 1.89
C ASP A 66 10.08 -12.54 1.47
N ALA A 67 8.89 -12.78 0.90
CA ALA A 67 8.52 -14.08 0.33
C ALA A 67 9.25 -14.42 -0.99
N GLY A 68 10.04 -13.50 -1.55
CA GLY A 68 10.97 -13.78 -2.65
C GLY A 68 10.34 -13.93 -4.04
N SER A 69 9.04 -13.67 -4.19
CA SER A 69 8.37 -13.60 -5.49
C SER A 69 7.91 -12.17 -5.77
N TYR A 70 7.93 -11.75 -7.05
CA TYR A 70 7.31 -10.49 -7.49
C TYR A 70 6.14 -10.79 -8.45
N PRO A 71 4.94 -11.10 -7.93
CA PRO A 71 3.77 -11.24 -8.79
C PRO A 71 3.41 -9.91 -9.45
N TRP A 72 3.15 -9.93 -10.75
CA TRP A 72 2.68 -8.75 -11.51
C TRP A 72 1.43 -8.09 -10.90
N SER A 73 0.63 -8.83 -10.12
CA SER A 73 -0.52 -8.31 -9.37
C SER A 73 -0.14 -7.20 -8.38
N PHE A 74 1.09 -7.18 -7.85
CA PHE A 74 1.53 -6.15 -6.92
C PHE A 74 1.88 -4.82 -7.59
N SER A 75 2.16 -4.80 -8.89
CA SER A 75 2.40 -3.54 -9.63
C SER A 75 1.18 -2.61 -9.57
N GLY A 76 -0.04 -3.15 -9.59
CA GLY A 76 -1.27 -2.36 -9.43
C GLY A 76 -1.39 -1.74 -8.03
N VAL A 77 -1.01 -2.49 -7.00
CA VAL A 77 -1.00 -2.00 -5.61
C VAL A 77 0.08 -0.94 -5.40
N MET A 78 1.29 -1.15 -5.93
CA MET A 78 2.37 -0.17 -5.90
C MET A 78 1.92 1.15 -6.53
N GLY A 79 1.27 1.10 -7.69
CA GLY A 79 0.73 2.30 -8.33
C GLY A 79 -0.37 3.00 -7.51
N LEU A 80 -1.20 2.25 -6.76
CA LEU A 80 -2.12 2.87 -5.80
C LEU A 80 -1.37 3.50 -4.63
N ALA A 81 -0.40 2.81 -4.05
CA ALA A 81 0.41 3.33 -2.95
C ALA A 81 1.11 4.64 -3.33
N GLU A 82 1.69 4.73 -4.53
CA GLU A 82 2.31 5.96 -5.07
C GLU A 82 1.36 7.17 -5.08
N ARG A 83 0.06 6.94 -5.33
CA ARG A 83 -0.97 8.00 -5.41
C ARG A 83 -1.68 8.26 -4.09
N CYS A 84 -1.90 7.22 -3.31
CA CYS A 84 -2.82 7.23 -2.17
C CYS A 84 -2.10 7.34 -0.83
N LEU A 85 -0.81 6.96 -0.71
CA LEU A 85 -0.07 7.22 0.52
C LEU A 85 0.10 8.72 0.74
N ASP A 86 0.09 9.10 2.02
CA ASP A 86 0.49 10.43 2.49
C ASP A 86 1.97 10.66 2.16
N PRO A 87 2.33 11.73 1.42
CA PRO A 87 3.71 12.07 1.13
C PRO A 87 4.61 12.18 2.37
N ALA A 88 4.06 12.54 3.54
CA ALA A 88 4.81 12.65 4.79
C ALA A 88 5.35 11.30 5.30
N GLU A 89 4.82 10.18 4.82
CA GLU A 89 5.29 8.85 5.21
C GLU A 89 6.58 8.42 4.47
N ALA A 90 7.09 9.21 3.52
CA ALA A 90 8.24 8.86 2.70
C ALA A 90 9.46 8.42 3.51
N SER A 91 9.83 9.18 4.55
CA SER A 91 11.00 8.87 5.40
C SER A 91 10.86 7.57 6.18
N ARG A 92 9.63 7.11 6.45
CA ARG A 92 9.39 5.84 7.16
C ARG A 92 9.67 4.64 6.28
N LEU A 93 9.62 4.82 4.95
CA LEU A 93 9.87 3.77 3.96
C LEU A 93 11.36 3.60 3.63
N ASP A 94 12.24 4.47 4.13
CA ASP A 94 13.68 4.43 3.82
C ASP A 94 14.31 3.07 4.17
N GLY A 95 13.84 2.41 5.22
CA GLY A 95 14.28 1.06 5.60
C GLY A 95 13.95 -0.04 4.57
N LEU A 96 13.01 0.20 3.67
CA LEU A 96 12.59 -0.73 2.62
C LEU A 96 13.43 -0.61 1.34
N LEU A 97 14.29 0.42 1.25
CA LEU A 97 15.17 0.64 0.10
C LEU A 97 16.39 -0.28 0.09
N ALA A 98 16.69 -0.94 1.21
CA ALA A 98 17.75 -1.93 1.24
C ALA A 98 17.39 -3.13 0.35
N VAL A 99 18.32 -3.60 -0.48
CA VAL A 99 18.11 -4.85 -1.23
C VAL A 99 18.12 -5.99 -0.22
N PRO A 100 17.04 -6.80 -0.12
CA PRO A 100 17.03 -7.95 0.77
C PRO A 100 18.03 -9.00 0.25
N ASP A 101 18.66 -9.75 1.15
CA ASP A 101 19.46 -10.91 0.76
C ASP A 101 18.58 -11.88 -0.02
N GLU A 102 19.04 -12.33 -1.20
CA GLU A 102 18.27 -13.25 -2.01
C GLU A 102 18.12 -14.59 -1.28
N ALA A 103 16.88 -14.93 -0.91
CA ALA A 103 16.55 -16.25 -0.39
C ALA A 103 16.85 -17.30 -1.46
N ARG A 104 17.33 -18.49 -1.04
CA ARG A 104 17.71 -19.58 -1.96
C ARG A 104 16.57 -20.03 -2.89
N ASP A 105 15.32 -19.82 -2.47
CA ASP A 105 14.11 -20.18 -3.22
C ASP A 105 13.45 -18.97 -3.92
N ALA A 106 14.09 -17.79 -3.92
CA ALA A 106 13.56 -16.61 -4.58
C ALA A 106 13.56 -16.77 -6.10
N SER A 107 12.56 -16.18 -6.76
CA SER A 107 12.56 -16.09 -8.21
C SER A 107 13.73 -15.22 -8.69
N PRO A 108 14.56 -15.67 -9.65
CA PRO A 108 15.70 -14.89 -10.12
C PRO A 108 15.30 -13.47 -10.54
N GLY A 109 16.00 -12.47 -9.99
CA GLY A 109 15.75 -11.05 -10.30
C GLY A 109 14.57 -10.40 -9.56
N ALA A 110 13.76 -11.16 -8.80
CA ALA A 110 12.64 -10.60 -8.04
C ALA A 110 13.09 -9.56 -7.01
N GLY A 111 14.25 -9.77 -6.37
CA GLY A 111 14.84 -8.81 -5.44
C GLY A 111 15.14 -7.46 -6.09
N GLY A 112 15.68 -7.47 -7.32
CA GLY A 112 15.93 -6.25 -8.11
C GLY A 112 14.63 -5.50 -8.45
N TYR A 113 13.59 -6.22 -8.86
CA TYR A 113 12.28 -5.62 -9.13
C TYR A 113 11.66 -4.98 -7.87
N TRP A 114 11.74 -5.65 -6.72
CA TRP A 114 11.27 -5.08 -5.46
C TRP A 114 12.05 -3.82 -5.08
N ALA A 115 13.38 -3.84 -5.19
CA ALA A 115 14.22 -2.68 -4.89
C ALA A 115 13.87 -1.49 -5.79
N GLU A 116 13.72 -1.71 -7.10
CA GLU A 116 13.32 -0.65 -8.04
C GLU A 116 11.92 -0.10 -7.72
N ALA A 117 10.97 -0.99 -7.42
CA ALA A 117 9.60 -0.61 -7.12
C ALA A 117 9.50 0.25 -5.84
N PHE A 118 10.18 -0.15 -4.76
CA PHE A 118 10.24 0.64 -3.53
C PHE A 118 11.01 1.95 -3.72
N GLN A 119 12.12 1.95 -4.47
CA GLN A 119 12.85 3.17 -4.79
C GLN A 119 11.98 4.17 -5.55
N ARG A 120 11.21 3.71 -6.55
CA ARG A 120 10.27 4.56 -7.28
C ARG A 120 9.21 5.13 -6.35
N LEU A 121 8.59 4.29 -5.52
CA LEU A 121 7.59 4.72 -4.55
C LEU A 121 8.10 5.84 -3.62
N VAL A 122 9.26 5.63 -2.98
CA VAL A 122 9.82 6.62 -2.05
C VAL A 122 10.19 7.91 -2.77
N THR A 123 10.78 7.81 -3.97
CA THR A 123 11.13 8.98 -4.79
C THR A 123 9.88 9.79 -5.15
N THR A 124 8.79 9.12 -5.54
CA THR A 124 7.51 9.77 -5.84
C THR A 124 6.91 10.46 -4.62
N LEU A 125 6.93 9.82 -3.44
CA LEU A 125 6.40 10.42 -2.22
C LEU A 125 7.20 11.66 -1.79
N ARG A 126 8.54 11.61 -1.88
CA ARG A 126 9.40 12.77 -1.60
C ARG A 126 9.10 13.94 -2.54
N LEU A 127 8.98 13.66 -3.83
CA LEU A 127 8.62 14.70 -4.81
C LEU A 127 7.26 15.32 -4.47
N ARG A 128 6.25 14.49 -4.16
CA ARG A 128 4.91 14.98 -3.76
C ARG A 128 4.96 15.79 -2.47
N ALA A 129 5.80 15.41 -1.50
CA ALA A 129 5.98 16.15 -0.25
C ALA A 129 6.57 17.54 -0.53
N THR A 130 7.65 17.62 -1.31
CA THR A 130 8.23 18.89 -1.75
C THR A 130 7.20 19.75 -2.49
N MET A 131 6.43 19.17 -3.41
CA MET A 131 5.37 19.92 -4.11
C MET A 131 4.31 20.46 -3.14
N ALA A 132 3.93 19.70 -2.12
CA ALA A 132 2.94 20.14 -1.13
C ALA A 132 3.48 21.26 -0.21
N GLU A 133 4.78 21.22 0.13
CA GLU A 133 5.48 22.30 0.82
C GLU A 133 5.47 23.58 0.00
N GLU A 134 5.88 23.51 -1.27
CA GLU A 134 5.94 24.67 -2.18
C GLU A 134 4.55 25.28 -2.45
N LEU A 135 3.51 24.45 -2.52
CA LEU A 135 2.13 24.92 -2.72
C LEU A 135 1.47 25.44 -1.43
N GLY A 136 2.14 25.36 -0.29
CA GLY A 136 1.58 25.77 1.01
C GLY A 136 0.45 24.86 1.52
N VAL A 137 0.31 23.65 0.98
CA VAL A 137 -0.77 22.72 1.32
C VAL A 137 -0.52 22.02 2.66
N LEU A 138 0.73 21.99 3.13
CA LEU A 138 1.11 21.45 4.44
C LEU A 138 1.07 22.49 5.59
N GLY A 139 0.71 23.74 5.28
CA GLY A 139 0.63 24.84 6.24
C GLY A 139 -0.77 25.45 6.30
N GLY A 140 -1.73 24.73 6.88
CA GLY A 140 -3.12 25.18 7.10
C GLY A 140 -3.80 24.39 8.20
#